data_AF-A0A366M7V5-F1
#
_entry.id   AF-A0A366M7V5-F1
#
_cell.length_a   1.000
_cell.length_b   1.000
_cell.length_c   1.000
_cell.angle_alpha   90.00
_cell.angle_beta   90.00
_cell.angle_gamma   90.00
#
_symmetry.space_group_name_H-M   'P 1'
#
loop_
_entity.id
_entity.type
_entity.pdbx_description
1 polymer ?
#
loop_
_entity_poly.entity_id
_entity_poly.type
_entity_poly.pdbx_seq_one_letter_code
_entity_poly.pdbx_strand_id
1 'polypeptide(L)'
;MGVVNIHNNIISNNNARICIQNHRMPVDEDNDNDFPIYDINIHNNNIMNNELNVIKIIGATKAKIKYNNVSNNERNGIYIVFSSHCEISYNNITKNKQAGIILTDVDEEMIPTLMRNHRPIYRGNSIYCIIHNNNIIKQ
;
A
#
# COMPACT_ATOMS: atom_id res chain seq x y z
N MET A 1 5.59 -8.89 19.12
CA MET A 1 5.31 -8.39 17.77
C MET A 1 3.82 -8.13 17.68
N GLY A 2 3.41 -6.92 17.29
CA GLY A 2 1.99 -6.55 17.17
C GLY A 2 1.47 -6.89 15.78
N VAL A 3 0.31 -7.53 15.71
CA VAL A 3 -0.40 -7.82 14.45
C VAL A 3 -1.47 -6.76 14.26
N VAL A 4 -1.56 -6.19 13.05
CA VAL A 4 -2.62 -5.23 12.70
C VAL A 4 -3.53 -5.87 11.67
N ASN A 5 -4.77 -6.18 12.06
CA ASN A 5 -5.78 -6.75 11.17
C ASN A 5 -6.88 -5.72 10.91
N ILE A 6 -7.09 -5.36 9.64
CA ILE A 6 -8.14 -4.43 9.21
C ILE A 6 -8.95 -5.11 8.12
N HIS A 7 -10.21 -5.45 8.43
CA HIS A 7 -11.05 -6.16 7.48
C HIS A 7 -12.53 -5.84 7.58
N ASN A 8 -13.24 -6.01 6.46
CA ASN A 8 -14.69 -5.84 6.34
C ASN A 8 -15.19 -4.43 6.74
N ASN A 9 -14.35 -3.40 6.53
CA ASN A 9 -14.72 -2.02 6.83
C ASN A 9 -15.28 -1.31 5.59
N ILE A 10 -16.19 -0.37 5.83
CA ILE A 10 -16.58 0.66 4.87
C ILE A 10 -15.91 1.97 5.31
N ILE A 11 -15.00 2.47 4.49
CA ILE A 11 -14.19 3.66 4.79
C ILE A 11 -14.53 4.71 3.73
N SER A 12 -15.35 5.67 4.12
CA SER A 12 -15.86 6.73 3.25
C SER A 12 -15.99 8.05 4.00
N ASN A 13 -16.14 9.13 3.24
CA ASN A 13 -16.29 10.53 3.69
C ASN A 13 -14.94 11.22 3.90
N ASN A 14 -14.59 12.02 2.89
CA ASN A 14 -13.58 13.07 2.76
C ASN A 14 -12.20 12.87 3.42
N ASN A 15 -12.07 12.44 4.67
CA ASN A 15 -10.79 12.24 5.35
C ASN A 15 -10.55 10.82 5.91
N ALA A 16 -11.45 9.87 5.69
CA ALA A 16 -11.27 8.52 6.20
C ALA A 16 -10.14 7.78 5.45
N ARG A 17 -9.26 7.11 6.21
CA ARG A 17 -8.12 6.36 5.66
C ARG A 17 -7.65 5.28 6.63
N ILE A 18 -7.03 4.25 6.07
CA ILE A 18 -6.15 3.34 6.80
C ILE A 18 -4.74 3.95 6.73
N CYS A 19 -4.25 4.43 7.86
CA CYS A 19 -2.88 4.95 7.97
C CYS A 19 -2.12 4.15 9.02
N ILE A 20 -1.13 3.38 8.57
CA ILE A 20 -0.21 2.65 9.42
C ILE A 20 1.16 3.26 9.20
N GLN A 21 1.74 3.82 10.26
CA GLN A 21 3.01 4.53 10.19
C GLN A 21 3.88 4.15 11.37
N ASN A 22 5.08 3.66 11.08
CA ASN A 22 6.12 3.59 12.07
C ASN A 22 6.71 5.00 12.29
N HIS A 23 6.78 5.44 13.54
CA HIS A 23 7.31 6.77 13.90
C HIS A 23 8.84 6.78 14.00
N ARG A 24 9.47 5.60 14.09
CA ARG A 24 10.90 5.38 13.86
C ARG A 24 11.05 4.93 12.41
N MET A 25 11.41 5.87 11.54
CA MET A 25 11.85 5.54 10.19
C MET A 25 13.30 5.06 10.32
N PRO A 26 13.73 3.95 9.68
CA PRO A 26 15.13 3.59 9.68
C PRO A 26 15.88 4.69 8.93
N VAL A 27 16.55 5.58 9.68
CA VAL A 27 17.32 6.69 9.11
C VAL A 27 18.75 6.25 8.79
N ASP A 28 19.19 5.09 9.28
CA ASP A 28 20.58 4.67 9.17
C ASP A 28 20.67 3.30 8.49
N GLU A 29 21.36 3.27 7.34
CA GLU A 29 21.59 2.12 6.45
C GLU A 29 22.27 0.91 7.11
N ASP A 30 22.69 1.03 8.38
CA ASP A 30 23.49 0.02 9.09
C ASP A 30 22.77 -0.66 10.26
N ASN A 31 21.48 -0.36 10.51
CA ASN A 31 20.75 -0.99 11.61
C ASN A 31 19.36 -1.47 11.18
N ASP A 32 19.32 -2.68 10.63
CA ASP A 32 18.12 -3.53 10.41
C ASP A 32 17.24 -3.73 11.68
N ASN A 33 17.61 -3.13 12.81
CA ASN A 33 17.00 -3.29 14.12
C ASN A 33 16.00 -2.19 14.49
N ASP A 34 15.73 -1.19 13.64
CA ASP A 34 14.64 -0.23 13.88
C ASP A 34 13.30 -0.89 13.53
N PHE A 35 12.78 -1.66 14.50
CA PHE A 35 11.62 -2.56 14.45
C PHE A 35 10.54 -2.14 13.44
N PRO A 36 10.51 -2.70 12.21
CA PRO A 36 9.42 -2.42 11.29
C PRO A 36 8.11 -2.96 11.88
N ILE A 37 6.99 -2.35 11.50
CA ILE A 37 5.67 -2.90 11.86
C ILE A 37 5.49 -4.20 11.07
N TYR A 38 5.44 -5.33 11.80
CA TYR A 38 5.28 -6.66 11.22
C TYR A 38 3.80 -7.05 11.09
N ASP A 39 3.51 -7.94 10.14
CA ASP A 39 2.25 -8.68 10.04
C ASP A 39 0.99 -7.79 9.98
N ILE A 40 1.01 -6.82 9.07
CA ILE A 40 -0.17 -6.03 8.70
C ILE A 40 -1.02 -6.83 7.72
N ASN A 41 -2.29 -7.07 8.05
CA ASN A 41 -3.26 -7.69 7.14
C ASN A 41 -4.43 -6.74 6.89
N ILE A 42 -4.53 -6.22 5.66
CA ILE A 42 -5.63 -5.38 5.20
C ILE A 42 -6.41 -6.14 4.13
N HIS A 43 -7.63 -6.59 4.45
CA HIS A 43 -8.40 -7.37 3.49
C HIS A 43 -9.90 -7.13 3.51
N ASN A 44 -10.57 -7.34 2.37
CA ASN A 44 -12.03 -7.23 2.24
C ASN A 44 -12.61 -5.87 2.67
N ASN A 45 -11.87 -4.77 2.50
CA ASN A 45 -12.39 -3.44 2.82
C ASN A 45 -12.98 -2.77 1.56
N ASN A 46 -14.02 -1.97 1.75
CA ASN A 46 -14.58 -1.09 0.74
C ASN A 46 -14.25 0.37 1.07
N ILE A 47 -13.38 0.98 0.28
CA ILE A 47 -12.77 2.27 0.56
C ILE A 47 -13.06 3.22 -0.60
N MET A 48 -13.89 4.24 -0.37
CA MET A 48 -14.36 5.09 -1.45
C MET A 48 -14.71 6.52 -1.06
N ASN A 49 -14.60 7.43 -2.03
CA ASN A 49 -14.98 8.84 -1.90
C ASN A 49 -14.21 9.56 -0.78
N ASN A 50 -12.88 9.41 -0.75
CA ASN A 50 -11.99 10.06 0.21
C ASN A 50 -10.99 11.00 -0.48
N GLU A 51 -10.53 12.05 0.21
CA GLU A 51 -9.69 13.12 -0.35
C GLU A 51 -8.18 12.78 -0.36
N LEU A 52 -7.75 11.70 0.31
CA LEU A 52 -6.34 11.40 0.58
C LEU A 52 -5.86 10.05 0.01
N ASN A 53 -4.59 9.73 0.24
CA ASN A 53 -4.07 8.37 0.11
C ASN A 53 -4.78 7.47 1.12
N VAL A 54 -5.57 6.53 0.63
CA VAL A 54 -6.59 5.88 1.47
C VAL A 54 -6.08 4.64 2.19
N ILE A 55 -5.19 3.87 1.57
CA ILE A 55 -4.35 2.91 2.28
C ILE A 55 -2.92 3.46 2.25
N LYS A 56 -2.45 3.96 3.38
CA LYS A 56 -1.10 4.50 3.56
C LYS A 56 -0.31 3.64 4.55
N ILE A 57 0.79 3.06 4.09
CA ILE A 57 1.70 2.27 4.92
C ILE A 57 3.10 2.87 4.84
N ILE A 58 3.71 3.14 5.99
CA ILE A 58 5.07 3.69 6.11
C ILE A 58 5.86 2.86 7.13
N GLY A 59 7.03 2.34 6.75
CA GLY A 59 7.93 1.65 7.69
C GLY A 59 7.44 0.26 8.11
N ALA A 60 6.93 -0.54 7.17
CA ALA A 60 6.37 -1.86 7.46
C ALA A 60 7.10 -3.00 6.75
N THR A 61 7.04 -4.19 7.33
CA THR A 61 7.57 -5.42 6.74
C THR A 61 6.48 -6.50 6.74
N LYS A 62 6.37 -7.26 5.63
CA LYS A 62 5.38 -8.35 5.47
C LYS A 62 3.91 -7.88 5.48
N ALA A 63 3.63 -6.66 5.02
CA ALA A 63 2.25 -6.20 4.87
C ALA A 63 1.53 -6.95 3.75
N LYS A 64 0.31 -7.42 4.01
CA LYS A 64 -0.57 -8.10 3.05
C LYS A 64 -1.82 -7.27 2.81
N ILE A 65 -2.00 -6.80 1.58
CA ILE A 65 -3.17 -6.01 1.16
C ILE A 65 -3.92 -6.79 0.08
N LYS A 66 -5.06 -7.40 0.46
CA LYS A 66 -5.77 -8.34 -0.43
C LYS A 66 -7.26 -8.10 -0.51
N TYR A 67 -7.87 -8.32 -1.67
CA TYR A 67 -9.34 -8.31 -1.81
C TYR A 67 -10.03 -7.01 -1.39
N ASN A 68 -9.34 -5.87 -1.47
CA ASN A 68 -9.94 -4.56 -1.16
C ASN A 68 -10.53 -3.93 -2.43
N ASN A 69 -11.65 -3.23 -2.27
CA ASN A 69 -12.21 -2.33 -3.27
C ASN A 69 -11.83 -0.89 -2.92
N VAL A 70 -11.00 -0.24 -3.73
CA VAL A 70 -10.50 1.12 -3.48
C VAL A 70 -10.84 2.01 -4.67
N SER A 71 -11.84 2.88 -4.53
CA SER A 71 -12.35 3.64 -5.68
C SER A 71 -12.81 5.07 -5.42
N ASN A 72 -12.79 5.90 -6.46
CA ASN A 72 -13.27 7.29 -6.40
C ASN A 72 -12.57 8.13 -5.31
N ASN A 73 -11.27 7.94 -5.10
CA ASN A 73 -10.52 8.77 -4.15
C ASN A 73 -9.72 9.84 -4.89
N GLU A 74 -9.54 11.00 -4.25
CA GLU A 74 -8.96 12.19 -4.87
C GLU A 74 -7.44 12.10 -5.06
N ARG A 75 -6.76 11.12 -4.43
CA ARG A 75 -5.32 10.87 -4.60
C ARG A 75 -5.03 9.42 -5.01
N ASN A 76 -4.22 8.72 -4.23
CA ASN A 76 -3.75 7.37 -4.53
C ASN A 76 -4.63 6.34 -3.82
N GLY A 77 -4.93 5.23 -4.47
CA GLY A 77 -5.63 4.12 -3.82
C GLY A 77 -4.78 3.50 -2.70
N ILE A 78 -3.60 3.01 -3.05
CA ILE A 78 -2.61 2.43 -2.14
C ILE A 78 -1.28 3.19 -2.27
N TYR A 79 -0.70 3.57 -1.13
CA TYR A 79 0.57 4.29 -1.03
C TYR A 79 1.47 3.61 0.01
N ILE A 80 2.55 2.99 -0.43
CA ILE A 80 3.52 2.30 0.45
C ILE A 80 4.88 2.99 0.36
N VAL A 81 5.52 3.22 1.52
CA VAL A 81 6.81 3.91 1.64
C VAL A 81 7.71 3.18 2.63
N PHE A 82 9.03 3.12 2.40
CA PHE A 82 10.01 2.53 3.34
C PHE A 82 9.57 1.16 3.85
N SER A 83 9.05 0.31 2.96
CA SER A 83 8.46 -0.96 3.35
C SER A 83 9.00 -2.08 2.50
N SER A 84 9.13 -3.27 3.09
CA SER A 84 9.72 -4.43 2.44
C SER A 84 8.85 -5.68 2.55
N HIS A 85 9.03 -6.61 1.62
CA HIS A 85 8.33 -7.90 1.61
C HIS A 85 6.79 -7.77 1.63
N CYS A 86 6.24 -6.70 1.05
CA CYS A 86 4.79 -6.50 1.01
C CYS A 86 4.15 -7.29 -0.14
N GLU A 87 2.93 -7.77 0.06
CA GLU A 87 2.14 -8.44 -0.96
C GLU A 87 0.85 -7.65 -1.22
N ILE A 88 0.65 -7.20 -2.45
CA ILE A 88 -0.58 -6.53 -2.90
C ILE A 88 -1.24 -7.37 -3.98
N SER A 89 -2.37 -8.00 -3.67
CA SER A 89 -3.01 -8.91 -4.61
C SER A 89 -4.53 -8.95 -4.58
N TYR A 90 -5.15 -9.21 -5.73
CA TYR A 90 -6.61 -9.34 -5.86
C TYR A 90 -7.41 -8.10 -5.41
N ASN A 91 -6.82 -6.90 -5.49
CA ASN A 91 -7.54 -5.67 -5.19
C ASN A 91 -8.21 -5.10 -6.45
N ASN A 92 -9.36 -4.45 -6.27
CA ASN A 92 -10.05 -3.67 -7.29
C ASN A 92 -9.82 -2.18 -7.02
N ILE A 93 -8.92 -1.55 -7.79
CA ILE A 93 -8.44 -0.19 -7.54
C ILE A 93 -8.77 0.67 -8.77
N THR A 94 -9.86 1.43 -8.70
CA THR A 94 -10.41 2.10 -9.89
C THR A 94 -10.75 3.55 -9.61
N LYS A 95 -10.69 4.43 -10.61
CA LYS A 95 -11.19 5.81 -10.49
C LYS A 95 -10.53 6.64 -9.36
N ASN A 96 -9.29 6.32 -8.99
CA ASN A 96 -8.49 7.15 -8.10
C ASN A 96 -7.76 8.21 -8.95
N LYS A 97 -7.83 9.50 -8.57
CA LYS A 97 -7.44 10.59 -9.47
C LYS A 97 -5.94 10.66 -9.75
N GLN A 98 -5.07 10.37 -8.77
CA GLN A 98 -3.63 10.48 -8.95
C GLN A 98 -3.01 9.15 -9.44
N ALA A 99 -3.16 8.07 -8.68
CA ALA A 99 -2.69 6.74 -9.04
C ALA A 99 -3.51 5.62 -8.37
N GLY A 100 -3.41 4.41 -8.93
CA GLY A 100 -3.95 3.23 -8.26
C GLY A 100 -3.06 2.78 -7.10
N ILE A 101 -1.81 2.44 -7.42
CA ILE A 101 -0.78 2.02 -6.45
C ILE A 101 0.49 2.84 -6.68
N ILE A 102 1.08 3.34 -5.60
CA ILE A 102 2.42 3.91 -5.58
C ILE A 102 3.26 3.22 -4.51
N LEU A 103 4.51 2.91 -4.87
CA LEU A 103 5.58 2.47 -3.98
C LEU A 103 6.71 3.52 -4.02
N THR A 104 7.33 3.92 -2.90
CA THR A 104 8.48 4.86 -2.87
C THR A 104 9.51 4.53 -1.77
N ASP A 105 10.79 4.92 -1.98
CA ASP A 105 11.97 4.77 -1.08
C ASP A 105 12.43 3.33 -0.69
N VAL A 106 13.67 2.85 -0.90
CA VAL A 106 14.92 3.33 -1.56
C VAL A 106 15.69 2.11 -2.13
N ASP A 107 16.76 2.36 -2.90
CA ASP A 107 17.58 1.49 -3.79
C ASP A 107 17.07 1.23 -5.21
N GLU A 108 17.69 1.95 -6.15
CA GLU A 108 17.45 1.92 -7.61
C GLU A 108 17.63 0.52 -8.23
N GLU A 109 18.23 -0.42 -7.49
CA GLU A 109 18.54 -1.76 -7.96
C GLU A 109 17.39 -2.78 -7.82
N MET A 110 16.31 -2.47 -7.09
CA MET A 110 15.28 -3.46 -6.76
C MET A 110 13.87 -3.10 -7.23
N ILE A 111 13.50 -3.66 -8.36
CA ILE A 111 12.21 -3.46 -9.03
C ILE A 111 11.14 -4.36 -8.41
N PRO A 112 9.96 -3.85 -7.99
CA PRO A 112 8.84 -4.68 -7.56
C PRO A 112 8.41 -5.64 -8.68
N THR A 113 8.21 -6.91 -8.34
CA THR A 113 7.80 -7.92 -9.33
C THR A 113 6.32 -7.72 -9.65
N LEU A 114 6.04 -7.27 -10.88
CA LEU A 114 4.68 -7.05 -11.37
C LEU A 114 4.22 -8.25 -12.18
N MET A 115 3.17 -8.93 -11.74
CA MET A 115 2.57 -10.03 -12.50
C MET A 115 1.08 -9.77 -12.70
N ARG A 116 0.60 -9.70 -13.95
CA ARG A 116 -0.84 -9.69 -14.27
C ARG A 116 -1.62 -8.53 -13.61
N ASN A 117 -1.15 -7.29 -13.73
CA ASN A 117 -1.89 -6.08 -13.34
C ASN A 117 -2.18 -5.20 -14.57
N HIS A 118 -3.29 -4.45 -14.56
CA HIS A 118 -3.55 -3.39 -15.54
C HIS A 118 -2.74 -2.12 -15.17
N ARG A 119 -2.18 -1.36 -16.13
CA ARG A 119 -1.34 -0.16 -15.86
C ARG A 119 -2.19 0.97 -15.27
N PRO A 120 -1.92 1.43 -14.02
CA PRO A 120 -1.08 2.60 -13.72
C PRO A 120 -0.38 2.43 -12.35
N ILE A 121 0.64 1.58 -12.29
CA ILE A 121 1.49 1.44 -11.10
C ILE A 121 2.64 2.43 -11.27
N TYR A 122 2.74 3.40 -10.37
CA TYR A 122 3.87 4.34 -10.35
C TYR A 122 4.97 3.75 -9.46
N ARG A 123 6.16 3.62 -10.04
CA ARG A 123 7.29 2.92 -9.43
C ARG A 123 8.16 3.90 -8.66
N GLY A 124 8.48 3.49 -7.44
CA GLY A 124 9.62 3.88 -6.62
C GLY A 124 10.02 2.65 -5.83
N ASN A 125 11.22 2.66 -5.27
CA ASN A 125 11.85 1.47 -4.72
C ASN A 125 11.12 1.02 -3.45
N SER A 126 10.71 -0.24 -3.39
CA SER A 126 10.21 -0.89 -2.18
C SER A 126 10.58 -2.36 -2.30
N ILE A 127 11.48 -2.79 -1.43
CA ILE A 127 12.29 -3.99 -1.58
C ILE A 127 11.41 -5.26 -1.40
N TYR A 128 11.55 -6.25 -2.30
CA TYR A 128 10.81 -7.53 -2.29
C TYR A 128 9.27 -7.40 -2.25
N CYS A 129 8.70 -6.28 -2.70
CA CYS A 129 7.25 -6.14 -2.81
C CYS A 129 6.72 -6.86 -4.07
N ILE A 130 5.69 -7.69 -3.89
CA ILE A 130 5.04 -8.44 -4.97
C ILE A 130 3.67 -7.83 -5.22
N ILE A 131 3.41 -7.37 -6.44
CA ILE A 131 2.11 -6.85 -6.86
C ILE A 131 1.56 -7.74 -7.96
N HIS A 132 0.44 -8.41 -7.71
CA HIS A 132 -0.14 -9.31 -8.71
C HIS A 132 -1.66 -9.43 -8.68
N ASN A 133 -2.25 -9.72 -9.83
CA ASN A 133 -3.70 -9.96 -9.97
C ASN A 133 -4.57 -8.81 -9.45
N ASN A 134 -4.12 -7.55 -9.54
CA ASN A 134 -4.93 -6.39 -9.19
C ASN A 134 -5.58 -5.80 -10.45
N ASN A 135 -6.87 -5.47 -10.33
CA ASN A 135 -7.57 -4.68 -11.34
C ASN A 135 -7.33 -3.20 -11.06
N ILE A 136 -6.42 -2.57 -11.80
CA ILE A 136 -6.04 -1.17 -11.57
C ILE A 136 -6.40 -0.33 -12.79
N ILE A 137 -7.43 0.50 -12.66
CA ILE A 137 -7.95 1.29 -13.79
C ILE A 137 -7.81 2.78 -13.45
N LYS A 138 -6.96 3.49 -14.21
CA LYS A 138 -6.93 4.96 -14.20
C LYS A 138 -8.14 5.49 -14.97
N GLN A 139 -8.68 6.64 -14.55
CA GLN A 139 -9.49 7.46 -15.46
C GLN A 139 -8.57 8.17 -16.46
#